data_AF-A0A922YDZ2-F1
#
_entry.id   AF-A0A922YDZ2-F1
#
_cell.length_a   1.000
_cell.length_b   1.000
_cell.length_c   1.000
_cell.angle_alpha   90.00
_cell.angle_beta   90.00
_cell.angle_gamma   90.00
#
_symmetry.space_group_name_H-M   'P 1'
#
loop_
_entity.id
_entity.type
_entity.pdbx_description
1 polymer ?
#
loop_
_entity_poly.entity_id
_entity_poly.type
_entity_poly.pdbx_seq_one_letter_code
_entity_poly.pdbx_strand_id
1 'polypeptide(L)'
;MADGNQIPARALRAEVITGLEEAIGKLEAGAGAGLAVDLGGGRIARADSPRGEEGLLQRLRGHRMLLALASGTADLSRLKTMPGDVQVAPAVREILDAAARKA
;
A
#
# COMPACT_ATOMS: atom_id res chain seq x y z
N MET A 1 -31.58 -36.39 -6.60
CA MET A 1 -32.19 -35.44 -5.64
C MET A 1 -31.08 -34.52 -5.15
N ALA A 2 -31.35 -33.22 -5.07
CA ALA A 2 -30.38 -32.14 -5.25
C ALA A 2 -29.23 -32.08 -4.22
N ASP A 3 -28.02 -31.91 -4.74
CA ASP A 3 -26.80 -31.61 -4.00
C ASP A 3 -26.81 -30.12 -3.62
N GLY A 4 -27.21 -29.83 -2.37
CA GLY A 4 -27.31 -28.47 -1.87
C GLY A 4 -25.95 -27.97 -1.40
N ASN A 5 -25.09 -27.56 -2.33
CA ASN A 5 -23.84 -26.88 -1.96
C ASN A 5 -24.17 -25.54 -1.29
N GLN A 6 -24.06 -25.49 0.03
CA GLN A 6 -24.29 -24.29 0.82
C GLN A 6 -23.17 -23.28 0.53
N ILE A 7 -23.47 -22.29 -0.31
CA ILE A 7 -22.59 -21.13 -0.48
C ILE A 7 -22.75 -20.26 0.77
N PRO A 8 -21.69 -19.99 1.56
CA PRO A 8 -21.80 -19.10 2.71
C PRO A 8 -22.25 -17.72 2.23
N ALA A 9 -23.24 -17.12 2.90
CA ALA A 9 -23.84 -15.83 2.53
C ALA A 9 -22.82 -14.67 2.41
N ARG A 10 -21.60 -14.84 2.92
CA ARG A 10 -20.48 -13.90 2.69
C ARG A 10 -20.06 -13.81 1.22
N ALA A 11 -20.31 -14.85 0.43
CA ALA A 11 -19.86 -14.95 -0.97
C ALA A 11 -20.80 -14.26 -1.99
N LEU A 12 -21.93 -13.71 -1.56
CA LEU A 12 -22.93 -13.10 -2.46
C LEU A 12 -23.06 -11.58 -2.34
N ARG A 13 -22.29 -10.94 -1.47
CA ARG A 13 -22.08 -9.50 -1.60
C ARG A 13 -21.13 -9.32 -2.77
N ALA A 14 -21.68 -8.98 -3.93
CA ALA A 14 -20.94 -8.26 -4.96
C ALA A 14 -20.47 -6.95 -4.32
N GLU A 15 -19.41 -7.03 -3.51
CA GLU A 15 -18.72 -5.87 -3.00
C GLU A 15 -18.22 -5.14 -4.22
N VAL A 16 -18.60 -3.86 -4.33
CA VAL A 16 -18.07 -2.99 -5.37
C VAL A 16 -16.58 -2.83 -5.05
N ILE A 17 -15.78 -3.66 -5.71
CA ILE A 17 -14.33 -3.63 -5.62
C ILE A 17 -13.91 -2.33 -6.28
N THR A 18 -13.44 -1.40 -5.45
CA THR A 18 -13.03 -0.07 -5.87
C THR A 18 -11.53 -0.09 -6.18
N GLY A 19 -11.13 0.56 -7.28
CA GLY A 19 -9.71 0.72 -7.61
C GLY A 19 -8.99 1.62 -6.61
N LEU A 20 -7.65 1.49 -6.53
CA LEU A 20 -6.82 2.18 -5.54
C LEU A 20 -7.06 3.71 -5.48
N GLU A 21 -6.97 4.40 -6.61
CA GLU A 21 -7.10 5.87 -6.66
C GLU A 21 -8.52 6.34 -6.34
N GLU A 22 -9.53 5.63 -6.85
CA GLU A 22 -10.93 5.94 -6.56
C GLU A 22 -11.24 5.73 -5.07
N ALA A 23 -10.71 4.66 -4.46
CA ALA A 23 -10.88 4.39 -3.04
C ALA A 23 -10.23 5.46 -2.16
N ILE A 24 -9.04 5.94 -2.53
CA ILE A 24 -8.37 7.05 -1.83
C ILE A 24 -9.26 8.30 -1.88
N GLY A 25 -9.78 8.67 -3.05
CA GLY A 25 -10.66 9.84 -3.19
C GLY A 25 -11.94 9.73 -2.36
N LYS A 26 -12.57 8.55 -2.32
CA LYS A 26 -13.76 8.30 -1.48
C LYS A 26 -13.45 8.41 0.00
N LEU A 27 -12.33 7.86 0.46
CA LEU A 27 -11.89 7.93 1.86
C LEU A 27 -11.56 9.37 2.28
N GLU A 28 -10.92 10.15 1.40
CA GLU A 28 -10.63 11.57 1.64
C GLU A 28 -11.90 12.43 1.73
N ALA A 29 -12.94 12.05 0.99
CA ALA A 29 -14.26 12.69 1.04
C ALA A 29 -15.15 12.20 2.21
N GLY A 30 -14.66 11.28 3.05
CA GLY A 30 -15.44 10.70 4.15
C GLY A 30 -16.51 9.69 3.70
N ALA A 31 -16.44 9.21 2.46
CA ALA A 31 -17.33 8.19 1.90
C ALA A 31 -16.67 6.79 1.91
N GLY A 32 -15.99 6.45 3.00
CA GLY A 32 -15.19 5.22 3.14
C GLY A 32 -15.96 3.98 3.59
N ALA A 33 -17.20 4.15 4.01
CA ALA A 33 -17.98 3.11 4.68
C ALA A 33 -18.19 1.88 3.79
N GLY A 34 -17.75 0.71 4.29
CA GLY A 34 -17.92 -0.57 3.60
C GLY A 34 -17.07 -0.76 2.35
N LEU A 35 -16.05 0.07 2.12
CA LEU A 35 -15.16 -0.07 0.98
C LEU A 35 -14.35 -1.38 1.01
N ALA A 36 -14.35 -2.04 -0.13
CA ALA A 36 -13.43 -3.12 -0.49
C ALA A 36 -12.54 -2.62 -1.63
N VAL A 37 -11.23 -2.63 -1.45
CA VAL A 37 -10.27 -2.01 -2.37
C VAL A 37 -9.39 -3.07 -3.01
N ASP A 38 -9.31 -3.08 -4.34
CA ASP A 38 -8.38 -3.97 -5.06
C ASP A 38 -6.95 -3.46 -4.96
N LEU A 39 -6.04 -4.33 -4.52
CA LEU A 39 -4.58 -4.10 -4.51
C LEU A 39 -3.86 -4.88 -5.63
N GLY A 40 -4.61 -5.52 -6.51
CA GLY A 40 -4.11 -6.40 -7.56
C GLY A 40 -3.66 -7.77 -7.03
N GLY A 41 -3.58 -8.75 -7.95
CA GLY A 41 -3.18 -10.12 -7.61
C GLY A 41 -4.17 -10.84 -6.69
N GLY A 42 -5.46 -10.49 -6.77
CA GLY A 42 -6.51 -11.09 -5.94
C GLY A 42 -6.54 -10.62 -4.48
N ARG A 43 -5.81 -9.55 -4.16
CA ARG A 43 -5.73 -9.01 -2.79
C ARG A 43 -6.71 -7.87 -2.61
N ILE A 44 -7.51 -7.94 -1.55
CA ILE A 44 -8.51 -6.92 -1.19
C ILE A 44 -8.17 -6.30 0.16
N ALA A 45 -8.22 -4.97 0.25
CA ALA A 45 -8.07 -4.23 1.50
C ALA A 45 -9.40 -3.67 2.00
N ARG A 46 -9.57 -3.66 3.33
CA ARG A 46 -10.77 -3.17 4.03
C ARG A 46 -10.41 -2.42 5.31
N ALA A 47 -11.41 -1.74 5.87
CA ALA A 47 -11.33 -0.98 7.12
C ALA A 47 -11.51 -1.85 8.39
N ASP A 48 -11.10 -3.11 8.36
CA ASP A 48 -11.34 -4.09 9.45
C ASP A 48 -10.45 -3.86 10.69
N SER A 49 -9.46 -2.96 10.61
CA SER A 49 -8.55 -2.64 11.73
C SER A 49 -9.19 -1.67 12.73
N PRO A 50 -8.72 -1.59 13.99
CA PRO A 50 -9.22 -0.63 14.98
C PRO A 50 -9.14 0.85 14.56
N ARG A 51 -8.24 1.18 13.62
CA ARG A 51 -8.12 2.52 13.02
C ARG A 51 -9.15 2.80 11.92
N GLY A 52 -10.05 1.86 11.62
CA GLY A 52 -11.13 1.99 10.66
C GLY A 52 -10.68 2.51 9.29
N GLU A 53 -11.46 3.45 8.76
CA GLU A 53 -11.27 4.10 7.46
C GLU A 53 -9.97 4.91 7.38
N GLU A 54 -9.59 5.59 8.47
CA GLU A 54 -8.34 6.35 8.52
C GLU A 54 -7.12 5.43 8.39
N GLY A 55 -7.14 4.30 9.08
CA GLY A 55 -6.12 3.26 8.94
C GLY A 55 -6.07 2.66 7.54
N LEU A 56 -7.23 2.48 6.90
CA LEU A 56 -7.29 2.04 5.51
C LEU A 56 -6.67 3.08 4.58
N LEU A 57 -7.05 4.35 4.69
CA LEU A 57 -6.52 5.45 3.89
C LEU A 57 -4.99 5.53 3.98
N GLN A 58 -4.43 5.44 5.19
CA GLN A 58 -2.99 5.45 5.38
C GLN A 58 -2.30 4.28 4.66
N ARG A 59 -2.85 3.07 4.74
CA ARG A 59 -2.32 1.89 4.04
C ARG A 59 -2.40 2.04 2.52
N LEU A 60 -3.50 2.56 1.98
CA LEU A 60 -3.66 2.77 0.54
C LEU A 60 -2.67 3.81 -0.01
N ARG A 61 -2.47 4.93 0.70
CA ARG A 61 -1.45 5.93 0.35
C ARG A 61 -0.04 5.33 0.36
N GLY A 62 0.28 4.53 1.38
CA GLY A 62 1.55 3.80 1.44
C GLY A 62 1.72 2.81 0.27
N HIS A 63 0.66 2.08 -0.07
CA HIS A 63 0.66 1.16 -1.21
C HIS A 63 0.87 1.89 -2.54
N ARG A 64 0.16 3.00 -2.79
CA ARG A 64 0.35 3.86 -3.96
C ARG A 64 1.79 4.35 -4.07
N MET A 65 2.40 4.78 -2.97
CA MET A 65 3.80 5.21 -2.93
C MET A 65 4.75 4.07 -3.31
N LEU A 66 4.54 2.87 -2.76
CA LEU A 66 5.35 1.70 -3.08
C LEU A 66 5.22 1.28 -4.55
N LEU A 67 4.02 1.38 -5.13
CA LEU A 67 3.82 1.13 -6.56
C LEU A 67 4.60 2.15 -7.41
N ALA A 68 4.49 3.43 -7.09
CA ALA A 68 5.21 4.49 -7.81
C ALA A 68 6.74 4.31 -7.71
N LEU A 69 7.24 3.89 -6.54
CA LEU A 69 8.64 3.55 -6.32
C LEU A 69 9.08 2.37 -7.20
N ALA A 70 8.30 1.29 -7.21
CA ALA A 70 8.60 0.09 -7.98
C ALA A 70 8.56 0.33 -9.50
N SER A 71 7.70 1.22 -9.98
CA SER A 71 7.62 1.59 -11.40
C SER A 71 8.65 2.63 -11.83
N GLY A 72 9.48 3.14 -10.91
CA GLY A 72 10.45 4.21 -11.19
C GLY A 72 9.79 5.55 -11.52
N THR A 73 8.50 5.72 -11.23
CA THR A 73 7.73 6.94 -11.53
C THR A 73 7.53 7.84 -10.31
N ALA A 74 7.97 7.40 -9.13
CA ALA A 74 7.95 8.23 -7.93
C ALA A 74 8.96 9.37 -8.03
N ASP A 75 8.47 10.61 -8.04
CA ASP A 75 9.28 11.80 -7.79
C ASP A 75 9.60 11.89 -6.29
N LEU A 76 10.76 11.34 -5.91
CA LEU A 76 11.28 11.40 -4.55
C LEU A 76 11.90 12.75 -4.20
N SER A 77 12.01 13.68 -5.16
CA SER A 77 12.62 15.00 -4.94
C SER A 77 11.87 15.84 -3.89
N ARG A 78 10.59 15.51 -3.63
CA ARG A 78 9.76 16.12 -2.58
C ARG A 78 9.94 15.50 -1.20
N LEU A 79 10.43 14.27 -1.13
CA LEU A 79 10.93 13.75 0.13
C LEU A 79 12.23 14.50 0.37
N LYS A 80 12.29 15.28 1.46
CA LYS A 80 13.58 15.81 1.92
C LYS A 80 14.48 14.61 2.16
N THR A 81 15.35 14.27 1.20
CA THR A 81 16.63 13.67 1.51
C THR A 81 17.24 14.61 2.51
N MET A 82 17.44 14.16 3.76
CA MET A 82 18.25 14.92 4.69
C MET A 82 19.59 15.18 3.99
N PRO A 83 19.90 16.42 3.58
CA PRO A 83 21.21 16.72 3.05
C PRO A 83 22.07 16.92 4.28
N GLY A 84 22.73 15.85 4.69
CA GLY A 84 23.65 15.87 5.80
C GLY A 84 24.39 14.57 5.79
N ASP A 85 25.72 14.64 5.70
CA ASP A 85 26.61 13.50 5.82
C ASP A 85 26.08 12.54 6.89
N VAL A 86 25.72 11.33 6.46
CA VAL A 86 25.44 10.27 7.40
C VAL A 86 26.77 10.03 8.14
N GLN A 87 26.82 10.33 9.44
CA GLN A 87 27.96 9.92 10.26
C GLN A 87 27.95 8.40 10.35
N VAL A 88 28.77 7.79 9.50
CA VAL A 88 28.95 6.35 9.45
C VAL A 88 30.23 6.03 10.23
N ALA A 89 30.18 5.02 11.10
CA ALA A 89 31.38 4.53 11.78
C ALA A 89 32.42 4.05 10.75
N PRO A 90 33.74 4.25 10.97
CA PRO A 90 34.77 3.94 9.97
C PRO A 90 34.67 2.54 9.37
N ALA A 91 34.41 1.52 10.19
CA ALA A 91 34.24 0.14 9.74
C ALA A 91 33.06 -0.07 8.78
N VAL A 92 31.97 0.68 8.96
CA VAL A 92 30.80 0.61 8.07
C VAL A 92 31.08 1.36 6.77
N ARG A 93 31.89 2.43 6.81
CA ARG A 93 32.30 3.16 5.60
C ARG A 93 33.14 2.29 4.67
N GLU A 94 34.06 1.50 5.21
CA GLU A 94 34.88 0.56 4.41
C GLU A 94 34.03 -0.47 3.67
N ILE A 95 32.97 -1.00 4.31
CA ILE A 95 32.04 -1.96 3.71
C ILE A 95 31.27 -1.31 2.56
N LEU A 96 30.76 -0.09 2.77
CA LEU A 96 30.02 0.66 1.75
C LEU A 96 30.91 1.02 0.56
N ASP A 97 32.14 1.47 0.80
CA ASP A 97 33.10 1.77 -0.26
C ASP A 97 33.50 0.53 -1.05
N ALA A 98 33.66 -0.63 -0.38
CA ALA A 98 33.94 -1.90 -1.04
C ALA A 98 32.76 -2.38 -1.92
N ALA A 99 31.53 -2.18 -1.45
CA ALA A 99 30.32 -2.51 -2.21
C ALA A 99 30.14 -1.61 -3.45
N ALA A 100 30.44 -0.32 -3.33
CA ALA A 100 30.32 0.65 -4.42
C ALA A 100 31.35 0.43 -5.54
N ARG A 101 32.54 -0.10 -5.23
CA ARG A 101 33.59 -0.40 -6.24
C ARG A 101 33.28 -1.61 -7.12
N LYS A 102 32.29 -2.42 -6.76
CA LYS A 102 31.93 -3.66 -7.47
C LYS A 102 30.75 -3.48 -8.43
N ALA A 103 30.27 -2.25 -8.58
CA ALA A 103 29.20 -1.84 -9.49
C ALA A 103 29.79 -1.15 -10.74
#